data_AF-A0A1I0MF91-F1
#
_entry.id   AF-A0A1I0MF91-F1
#
_cell.length_a   1.000
_cell.length_b   1.000
_cell.length_c   1.000
_cell.angle_alpha   90.00
_cell.angle_beta   90.00
_cell.angle_gamma   90.00
#
_symmetry.space_group_name_H-M   'P 1'
#
loop_
_entity.id
_entity.type
_entity.pdbx_description
1 polymer ?
#
loop_
_entity_poly.entity_id
_entity_poly.type
_entity_poly.pdbx_seq_one_letter_code
_entity_poly.pdbx_strand_id
1 'polypeptide(L)'
;MKYKNINAFAHNFCHSFLSLMNYVDGDYVIDELTKVRRGHIEIDFLQKTIIPVFLEKGRVKRSMGFYERFLKESATKENIDLSHIKTLKLIWEVNERLPKYLVIDDRDKVYSKNVVTHGR
;
A
#
# COMPACT_ATOMS: atom_id res chain seq x y z
N MET A 1 17.64 -7.28 11.09
CA MET A 1 16.26 -6.75 10.96
C MET A 1 15.95 -5.72 12.05
N LYS A 2 15.33 -4.59 11.73
CA LYS A 2 14.88 -3.56 12.69
C LYS A 2 13.35 -3.47 12.77
N TYR A 3 12.73 -4.25 13.67
CA TYR A 3 11.27 -4.21 13.92
C TYR A 3 10.73 -2.81 14.27
N LYS A 4 11.57 -1.96 14.88
CA LYS A 4 11.21 -0.58 15.20
C LYS A 4 10.96 0.29 13.95
N ASN A 5 11.51 -0.09 12.81
CA ASN A 5 11.38 0.65 11.55
C ASN A 5 10.13 0.25 10.75
N ILE A 6 9.46 -0.87 11.09
CA ILE A 6 8.30 -1.39 10.34
C ILE A 6 7.23 -0.33 10.14
N ASN A 7 6.92 0.44 11.18
CA ASN A 7 5.91 1.49 11.14
C ASN A 7 6.26 2.59 10.13
N ALA A 8 7.52 3.05 10.14
CA ALA A 8 7.99 4.10 9.25
C ALA A 8 8.06 3.60 7.80
N PHE A 9 8.59 2.39 7.60
CA PHE A 9 8.62 1.71 6.31
C PHE A 9 7.23 1.57 5.69
N ALA A 10 6.27 1.03 6.43
CA ALA A 10 4.91 0.82 5.96
C ALA A 10 4.23 2.14 5.56
N HIS A 11 4.38 3.16 6.41
CA HIS A 11 3.89 4.50 6.14
C HIS A 11 4.50 5.08 4.86
N ASN A 12 5.83 5.07 4.74
CA ASN A 12 6.56 5.65 3.61
C ASN A 12 6.27 4.92 2.28
N PHE A 13 6.17 3.59 2.33
CA PHE A 13 5.83 2.77 1.17
C PHE A 13 4.41 3.06 0.68
N CYS A 14 3.43 3.00 1.58
CA CYS A 14 2.02 3.26 1.23
C CYS A 14 1.80 4.72 0.80
N HIS A 15 2.49 5.67 1.45
CA HIS A 15 2.47 7.07 1.05
C HIS A 15 3.02 7.27 -0.36
N SER A 16 4.14 6.61 -0.70
CA SER A 16 4.68 6.64 -2.06
C SER A 16 3.68 6.08 -3.07
N PHE A 17 3.04 4.95 -2.76
CA PHE A 17 2.02 4.33 -3.62
C PHE A 17 0.82 5.25 -3.88
N LEU A 18 0.41 6.05 -2.89
CA LEU A 18 -0.71 7.00 -2.99
C LEU A 18 -0.30 8.40 -3.43
N SER A 19 0.98 8.60 -3.79
CA SER A 19 1.49 9.90 -4.21
C SER A 19 1.19 10.20 -5.68
N LEU A 20 1.26 11.48 -6.02
CA LEU A 20 1.23 11.94 -7.41
C LEU A 20 2.47 11.52 -8.22
N MET A 21 3.45 10.83 -7.61
CA MET A 21 4.55 10.22 -8.36
C MET A 21 4.19 8.83 -8.90
N ASN A 22 3.11 8.22 -8.41
CA ASN A 22 2.62 6.95 -8.92
C ASN A 22 1.69 7.18 -10.13
N TYR A 23 2.32 7.49 -11.26
CA TYR A 23 1.67 7.77 -12.54
C TYR A 23 1.94 6.62 -13.52
N VAL A 24 0.88 5.98 -13.99
CA VAL A 24 0.94 4.81 -14.88
C VAL A 24 -0.10 5.04 -15.97
N ASP A 25 0.15 4.74 -17.24
CA ASP A 25 -0.79 4.89 -18.36
C ASP A 25 -1.57 6.23 -18.46
N GLY A 26 -0.93 7.34 -18.14
CA GLY A 26 -1.52 8.67 -18.35
C GLY A 26 -2.48 9.17 -17.26
N ASP A 27 -2.51 8.54 -16.08
CA ASP A 27 -3.28 9.02 -14.91
C ASP A 27 -2.60 8.60 -13.59
N TYR A 28 -2.99 9.20 -12.47
CA TYR A 28 -2.49 8.86 -11.15
C TYR A 28 -3.27 7.70 -10.54
N VAL A 29 -2.56 6.76 -9.91
CA VAL A 29 -3.19 5.62 -9.22
C VAL A 29 -4.15 6.09 -8.13
N ILE A 30 -3.80 7.13 -7.38
CA ILE A 30 -4.65 7.68 -6.32
C ILE A 30 -5.99 8.19 -6.85
N ASP A 31 -6.04 8.74 -8.06
CA ASP A 31 -7.27 9.27 -8.65
C ASP A 31 -8.21 8.11 -9.03
N GLU A 32 -7.67 6.99 -9.52
CA GLU A 32 -8.43 5.75 -9.77
C GLU A 32 -9.03 5.18 -8.48
N LEU A 33 -8.24 5.12 -7.40
CA LEU A 33 -8.72 4.68 -6.09
C LEU A 33 -9.78 5.62 -5.52
N THR A 34 -9.61 6.93 -5.68
CA THR A 34 -10.54 7.95 -5.21
C THR A 34 -11.89 7.86 -5.92
N LYS A 35 -11.93 7.51 -7.21
CA LYS A 35 -13.17 7.29 -7.98
C LYS A 35 -14.02 6.15 -7.40
N VAL A 36 -13.38 5.14 -6.80
CA VAL A 36 -14.05 3.92 -6.31
C VAL A 36 -14.10 3.82 -4.78
N ARG A 37 -13.61 4.84 -4.05
CA ARG A 37 -13.57 4.90 -2.57
C ARG A 37 -14.92 4.81 -1.86
N ARG A 38 -16.03 4.89 -2.61
CA ARG A 38 -17.38 4.64 -2.06
C ARG A 38 -17.56 3.17 -1.66
N GLY A 39 -16.74 2.27 -2.19
CA GLY A 39 -16.62 0.90 -1.74
C GLY A 39 -15.38 0.68 -0.86
N HIS A 40 -15.30 -0.48 -0.22
CA HIS A 40 -14.10 -0.94 0.47
C HIS A 40 -13.01 -1.28 -0.55
N ILE A 41 -11.80 -0.76 -0.34
CA ILE A 41 -10.61 -1.07 -1.12
C ILE A 41 -9.58 -1.74 -0.22
N GLU A 42 -9.02 -2.85 -0.66
CA GLU A 42 -7.88 -3.50 -0.01
C GLU A 42 -6.85 -3.89 -1.08
N ILE A 43 -5.58 -3.55 -0.83
CA ILE A 43 -4.45 -3.98 -1.65
C ILE A 43 -3.48 -4.71 -0.74
N ASP A 44 -3.30 -6.01 -0.95
CA ASP A 44 -2.27 -6.79 -0.25
C ASP A 44 -1.02 -6.87 -1.12
N PHE A 45 0.05 -6.22 -0.68
CA PHE A 45 1.29 -6.13 -1.45
C PHE A 45 2.12 -7.42 -1.40
N LEU A 46 1.93 -8.26 -0.37
CA LEU A 46 2.65 -9.53 -0.25
C LEU A 46 1.93 -10.63 -1.03
N GLN A 47 0.61 -10.70 -0.89
CA GLN A 47 -0.24 -11.68 -1.60
C GLN A 47 -0.59 -11.24 -3.03
N LYS A 48 -0.33 -9.98 -3.40
CA LYS A 48 -0.59 -9.39 -4.72
C LYS A 48 -2.07 -9.42 -5.11
N THR A 49 -2.95 -9.29 -4.13
CA THR A 49 -4.41 -9.29 -4.31
C THR A 49 -4.97 -7.87 -4.22
N ILE A 50 -6.04 -7.60 -4.96
CA ILE A 50 -6.74 -6.31 -4.90
C ILE A 50 -8.24 -6.55 -4.78
N ILE A 51 -8.85 -5.85 -3.83
CA ILE A 51 -10.28 -5.75 -3.63
C ILE A 51 -10.67 -4.27 -3.87
N PRO A 52 -11.71 -3.99 -4.66
CA PRO A 52 -12.53 -4.93 -5.44
C PRO A 52 -11.79 -5.50 -6.68
N VAL A 53 -12.15 -6.72 -7.08
CA VAL A 53 -11.49 -7.50 -8.15
C VAL A 53 -11.41 -6.77 -9.50
N PHE A 54 -12.35 -5.87 -9.81
CA PHE A 54 -12.29 -5.12 -11.07
C PHE A 54 -11.03 -4.23 -11.18
N LEU A 55 -10.43 -3.82 -10.05
CA LEU A 55 -9.16 -3.09 -10.03
C LEU A 55 -7.96 -3.97 -10.43
N GLU A 56 -8.11 -5.30 -10.44
CA GLU A 56 -7.04 -6.22 -10.87
C GLU A 56 -6.76 -6.18 -12.37
N LYS A 57 -7.66 -5.61 -13.17
CA LYS A 57 -7.49 -5.48 -14.63
C LYS A 57 -7.02 -4.08 -15.06
N GLY A 58 -6.79 -3.19 -14.08
CA GLY A 58 -6.56 -1.77 -14.30
C GLY A 58 -5.14 -1.30 -14.00
N ARG A 59 -5.04 0.03 -13.85
CA ARG A 59 -3.79 0.74 -13.55
C ARG A 59 -3.23 0.36 -12.19
N VAL A 60 -4.11 0.09 -11.22
CA VAL A 60 -3.74 -0.32 -9.86
C VAL A 60 -2.92 -1.61 -9.89
N LYS A 61 -3.35 -2.63 -10.66
CA LYS A 61 -2.58 -3.88 -10.81
C LYS A 61 -1.22 -3.66 -11.48
N ARG A 62 -1.17 -2.85 -12.54
CA ARG A 62 0.10 -2.53 -13.22
C ARG A 62 1.06 -1.77 -12.31
N SER A 63 0.56 -0.79 -11.58
CA SER A 63 1.31 -0.07 -10.55
C SER A 63 1.87 -1.00 -9.47
N MET A 64 1.07 -1.94 -8.98
CA MET A 64 1.51 -2.93 -7.99
C MET A 64 2.69 -3.77 -8.52
N GLY A 65 2.73 -4.09 -9.81
CA GLY A 65 3.89 -4.74 -10.44
C GLY A 65 5.18 -3.92 -10.35
N PHE A 66 5.12 -2.61 -10.59
CA PHE A 66 6.27 -1.71 -10.39
C PHE A 66 6.66 -1.60 -8.91
N TYR A 67 5.65 -1.56 -8.03
CA TYR A 67 5.85 -1.41 -6.60
C TYR A 67 6.36 -2.68 -5.90
N GLU A 68 6.30 -3.85 -6.53
CA GLU A 68 6.97 -5.05 -6.01
C GLU A 68 8.49 -4.85 -5.91
N ARG A 69 9.09 -4.24 -6.91
CA ARG A 69 10.52 -3.90 -6.88
C ARG A 69 10.80 -2.83 -5.82
N PHE A 70 9.99 -1.78 -5.81
CA PHE A 70 10.13 -0.69 -4.84
C PHE A 70 9.96 -1.18 -3.39
N LEU A 71 9.08 -2.15 -3.15
CA LEU A 71 8.86 -2.76 -1.84
C LEU A 71 10.15 -3.35 -1.27
N LYS A 72 10.86 -4.12 -2.10
CA LYS A 72 12.16 -4.72 -1.72
C LYS A 72 13.19 -3.63 -1.44
N GLU A 73 13.30 -2.63 -2.31
CA GLU A 73 14.23 -1.51 -2.15
C GLU A 73 13.95 -0.68 -0.88
N SER A 74 12.68 -0.35 -0.61
CA SER A 74 12.25 0.35 0.60
C SER A 74 12.53 -0.47 1.86
N ALA A 75 12.31 -1.78 1.83
CA ALA A 75 12.57 -2.66 2.98
C ALA A 75 14.07 -2.71 3.29
N THR A 76 14.91 -2.87 2.26
CA THR A 76 16.38 -2.87 2.43
C THR A 76 16.88 -1.55 3.01
N LYS A 77 16.40 -0.40 2.50
CA LYS A 77 16.78 0.93 3.02
C LYS A 77 16.47 1.09 4.51
N GLU A 78 15.35 0.53 4.95
CA GLU A 78 14.90 0.57 6.35
C GLU A 78 15.48 -0.58 7.21
N ASN A 79 16.33 -1.45 6.63
CA ASN A 79 16.87 -2.65 7.25
C ASN A 79 15.77 -3.58 7.80
N ILE A 80 14.75 -3.77 6.99
CA ILE A 80 13.62 -4.69 7.20
C ILE A 80 13.81 -5.89 6.30
N ASP A 81 13.67 -7.06 6.90
CA ASP A 81 13.59 -8.32 6.19
C ASP A 81 12.12 -8.66 6.00
N LEU A 82 11.68 -8.73 4.73
CA LEU A 82 10.27 -8.98 4.38
C LEU A 82 9.81 -10.39 4.78
N SER A 83 10.71 -11.35 5.02
CA SER A 83 10.35 -12.70 5.48
C SER A 83 9.69 -12.70 6.88
N HIS A 84 9.93 -11.65 7.66
CA HIS A 84 9.33 -11.45 8.97
C HIS A 84 8.06 -10.58 8.94
N ILE A 85 7.54 -10.27 7.75
CA ILE A 85 6.28 -9.54 7.59
C ILE A 85 5.22 -10.52 7.08
N LYS A 86 4.22 -10.83 7.92
CA LYS A 86 3.09 -11.71 7.57
C LYS A 86 2.08 -11.01 6.66
N THR A 87 1.91 -9.70 6.83
CA THR A 87 0.91 -8.92 6.09
C THR A 87 1.42 -7.50 5.85
N LEU A 88 1.21 -6.98 4.64
CA LEU A 88 1.34 -5.55 4.32
C LEU A 88 0.20 -5.17 3.40
N LYS A 89 -0.78 -4.46 3.95
CA LYS A 89 -1.98 -4.04 3.25
C LYS A 89 -2.13 -2.53 3.25
N LEU A 90 -2.70 -2.00 2.17
CA LEU A 90 -3.35 -0.70 2.15
C LEU A 90 -4.86 -0.92 2.14
N ILE A 91 -5.56 -0.28 3.08
CA ILE A 91 -7.00 -0.44 3.26
C ILE A 91 -7.66 0.94 3.21
N TRP A 92 -8.68 1.08 2.37
CA TRP A 92 -9.57 2.24 2.35
C TRP A 92 -10.99 1.76 2.66
N GLU A 93 -11.42 1.97 3.90
CA GLU A 93 -12.76 1.56 4.32
C GLU A 93 -13.83 2.47 3.72
N VAL A 94 -15.05 1.95 3.65
CA VAL A 94 -16.22 2.69 3.17
C VAL A 94 -16.41 3.93 4.03
N ASN A 95 -16.60 5.09 3.39
CA ASN A 95 -16.80 6.41 4.02
C ASN A 95 -15.62 6.95 4.84
N GLU A 96 -14.46 6.29 4.84
CA GLU A 96 -13.27 6.85 5.49
C GLU A 96 -12.60 7.92 4.63
N ARG A 97 -12.18 9.01 5.29
CA ARG A 97 -11.50 10.12 4.60
C ARG A 97 -10.13 9.72 4.07
N LEU A 98 -9.38 8.95 4.86
CA LEU A 98 -8.01 8.55 4.56
C LEU A 98 -7.90 7.03 4.59
N PRO A 99 -7.14 6.43 3.66
CA PRO A 99 -6.77 5.03 3.79
C PRO A 99 -5.78 4.86 4.95
N LYS A 100 -5.62 3.62 5.40
CA LYS A 100 -4.63 3.20 6.40
C LYS A 100 -3.77 2.09 5.83
N TYR A 101 -2.53 1.99 6.31
CA TYR A 101 -1.81 0.73 6.16
C TYR A 101 -2.11 -0.20 7.33
N LEU A 102 -1.97 -1.50 7.08
CA LEU A 102 -1.97 -2.55 8.09
C LEU A 102 -0.74 -3.43 7.86
N VAL A 103 0.10 -3.57 8.87
CA VAL A 103 1.24 -4.49 8.87
C VAL A 103 1.17 -5.39 10.08
N ILE A 104 1.40 -6.67 9.85
CA ILE A 104 1.53 -7.69 10.89
C ILE A 104 2.90 -8.33 10.73
N ASP A 105 3.71 -8.27 11.79
CA ASP A 105 5.01 -8.94 11.81
C ASP A 105 4.89 -10.41 12.25
N ASP A 106 5.98 -11.16 12.15
CA ASP A 106 6.06 -12.57 12.53
C ASP A 106 5.77 -12.84 14.02
N ARG A 107 5.84 -11.82 14.88
CA ARG A 107 5.48 -11.86 16.31
C ARG A 107 4.03 -11.47 16.57
N ASP A 108 3.22 -11.37 15.52
CA ASP A 108 1.82 -10.97 15.54
C ASP A 108 1.59 -9.53 16.05
N LYS A 109 2.64 -8.71 16.04
CA LYS A 109 2.50 -7.29 16.38
C LYS A 109 1.88 -6.55 15.20
N VAL A 110 0.81 -5.82 15.50
CA VAL A 110 0.06 -5.03 14.53
C VAL A 110 0.56 -3.58 14.51
N TYR A 111 0.79 -3.06 13.31
CA TYR A 111 1.12 -1.66 13.03
C TYR A 111 0.08 -1.11 12.06
N SER A 112 -0.58 -0.01 12.42
CA SER A 112 -1.56 0.63 11.55
C SER A 112 -1.64 2.12 11.81
N LYS A 113 -1.71 2.90 10.74
CA LYS A 113 -1.94 4.35 10.78
C LYS A 113 -2.53 4.82 9.46
N ASN A 114 -3.29 5.91 9.52
CA ASN A 114 -3.78 6.61 8.34
C ASN A 114 -2.60 7.14 7.49
N VAL A 115 -2.79 7.13 6.18
CA VAL A 115 -1.85 7.62 5.18
C VAL A 115 -2.47 8.83 4.51
N VAL A 116 -1.76 9.95 4.52
CA VAL A 116 -2.21 11.16 3.84
C VAL A 116 -2.10 10.95 2.34
N THR A 117 -3.16 11.31 1.62
CA THR A 117 -3.25 11.20 0.17
C THR A 117 -3.13 12.58 -0.48
N HIS A 118 -2.54 12.62 -1.67
CA HIS A 118 -2.39 13.84 -2.47
C HIS A 118 -3.28 13.84 -3.72
N GLY A 119 -4.26 12.93 -3.80
CA GLY A 119 -5.22 12.85 -4.90
C GLY A 119 -6.10 14.10 -4.99
N ARG A 120 -6.56 14.40 -6.21
CA ARG A 120 -7.35 15.60 -6.52
C ARG A 120 -8.85 15.40 -6.25
#